data_AF-A0A420J4F4-F1
#
_entry.id   AF-A0A420J4F4-F1
#
_cell.length_a   1.000
_cell.length_b   1.000
_cell.length_c   1.000
_cell.angle_alpha   90.00
_cell.angle_beta   90.00
_cell.angle_gamma   90.00
#
_symmetry.space_group_name_H-M   'P 1'
#
loop_
_entity.id
_entity.type
_entity.pdbx_description
1 polymer ?
#
loop_
_entity_poly.entity_id
_entity_poly.type
_entity_poly.pdbx_seq_one_letter_code
_entity_poly.pdbx_strand_id
1 'polypeptide(L)'
;MSAFAAFIGRCLSHDCQPFLDHHINPSGPKTINPWLPYQILRNHCVESLSLNAISMNTRKTILSLYRRSLKLALDWAVHRHLWRGQALYIRSLFEANKNVTDPRMQRDLLRETEEILEKWKHPDPYFPPTAPGGSKYERNLPAPILDPPPYIVK
;
A
#
# COMPACT_ATOMS: atom_id res chain seq x y z
N MET A 1 5.98 16.73 2.16
CA MET A 1 5.69 15.80 1.04
C MET A 1 6.74 15.81 -0.08
N SER A 2 7.62 16.82 -0.17
CA SER A 2 8.75 16.89 -1.13
C SER A 2 9.68 15.66 -1.15
N ALA A 3 9.92 15.04 0.01
CA ALA A 3 10.81 13.88 0.11
C ALA A 3 10.23 12.57 -0.50
N PHE A 4 8.89 12.44 -0.63
CA PHE A 4 8.27 11.30 -1.32
C PHE A 4 8.51 11.36 -2.84
N ALA A 5 8.32 12.55 -3.44
CA ALA A 5 8.63 12.78 -4.85
C ALA A 5 10.14 12.69 -5.14
N ALA A 6 10.98 13.19 -4.22
CA ALA A 6 12.44 13.13 -4.36
C ALA A 6 13.01 11.71 -4.21
N PHE A 7 12.31 10.81 -3.51
CA PHE A 7 12.72 9.41 -3.33
C PHE A 7 12.24 8.52 -4.49
N ILE A 8 10.99 8.66 -4.94
CA ILE A 8 10.49 7.95 -6.14
C ILE A 8 11.31 8.34 -7.38
N GLY A 9 11.67 9.63 -7.54
CA GLY A 9 12.56 10.08 -8.61
C GLY A 9 13.99 9.54 -8.53
N ARG A 10 14.53 9.31 -7.33
CA ARG A 10 15.88 8.75 -7.12
C ARG A 10 15.96 7.26 -7.39
N CYS A 11 14.87 6.51 -7.25
CA CYS A 11 14.83 5.09 -7.62
C CYS A 11 14.79 4.86 -9.15
N LEU A 12 14.48 5.89 -9.95
CA LEU A 12 14.27 5.78 -11.40
C LEU A 12 15.48 6.20 -12.27
N SER A 13 16.45 6.92 -11.72
CA SER A 13 17.66 7.33 -12.42
C SER A 13 18.84 6.61 -11.80
N HIS A 14 19.45 5.69 -12.55
CA HIS A 14 20.73 5.00 -12.29
C HIS A 14 21.52 5.56 -11.10
N ASP A 15 21.42 4.86 -9.96
CA ASP A 15 22.45 4.65 -8.93
C ASP A 15 21.76 4.26 -7.61
N CYS A 16 21.37 2.99 -7.55
CA CYS A 16 21.01 2.32 -6.30
C CYS A 16 22.31 2.11 -5.48
N GLN A 17 22.84 3.17 -4.88
CA GLN A 17 23.78 2.99 -3.77
C GLN A 17 22.98 2.71 -2.48
N PRO A 18 23.29 1.62 -1.77
CA PRO A 18 22.66 1.32 -0.49
C PRO A 18 23.11 2.37 0.52
N PHE A 19 22.20 3.24 0.96
CA PHE A 19 22.40 4.02 2.19
C PHE A 19 22.19 3.09 3.38
N LEU A 20 23.19 2.26 3.66
CA LEU A 20 23.26 1.41 4.85
C LEU A 20 24.74 1.20 5.17
N ASP A 21 25.38 2.23 5.71
CA ASP A 21 26.59 2.07 6.52
C ASP A 21 26.55 3.04 7.69
N HIS A 22 25.74 2.69 8.68
CA HIS A 22 26.06 3.02 10.06
C HIS A 22 26.46 1.73 10.76
N HIS A 23 27.77 1.64 11.02
CA HIS A 23 28.43 0.66 11.88
C HIS A 23 27.54 0.11 12.99
N ILE A 24 27.21 -1.18 12.91
CA ILE A 24 26.85 -1.99 14.08
C ILE A 24 27.95 -3.05 14.22
N ASN A 25 28.73 -2.93 15.30
CA ASN A 25 29.76 -3.89 15.70
C ASN A 25 29.19 -5.32 15.80
N PRO A 26 29.86 -6.35 15.25
CA PRO A 26 29.40 -7.73 15.37
C PRO A 26 30.05 -8.39 16.58
N SER A 27 29.35 -8.46 17.71
CA SER A 27 29.70 -9.40 18.78
C SER A 27 28.45 -9.89 19.51
N GLY A 28 27.92 -11.02 19.07
CA GLY A 28 26.85 -11.75 19.75
C GLY A 28 26.67 -13.16 19.16
N PRO A 29 26.56 -14.22 19.97
CA PRO A 29 26.58 -15.60 19.49
C PRO A 29 25.30 -15.99 18.73
N LYS A 30 25.51 -16.71 17.61
CA LYS A 30 24.46 -17.29 16.77
C LYS A 30 23.92 -18.56 17.43
N THR A 31 22.70 -18.51 17.96
CA THR A 31 21.89 -19.73 18.21
C THR A 31 20.48 -19.48 17.71
N ILE A 32 20.17 -20.05 16.54
CA ILE A 32 18.83 -20.11 15.95
C ILE A 32 18.19 -21.41 16.43
N ASN A 33 17.13 -21.31 17.23
CA ASN A 33 16.20 -22.42 17.45
C ASN A 33 14.98 -22.20 16.54
N PRO A 34 14.68 -23.11 15.59
CA PRO A 34 13.71 -22.87 14.52
C PRO A 34 12.26 -23.29 14.85
N TRP A 35 11.93 -23.51 16.13
CA TRP A 35 10.58 -23.86 16.56
C TRP A 35 10.24 -23.19 17.89
N LEU A 36 9.78 -21.94 17.83
CA LEU A 36 8.96 -21.36 18.89
C LEU A 36 7.66 -20.81 18.27
N PRO A 37 6.50 -21.30 18.72
CA PRO A 37 5.20 -21.03 18.11
C PRO A 37 4.74 -19.58 18.34
N TYR A 38 4.04 -19.07 17.34
CA TYR A 38 3.49 -17.71 17.24
C TYR A 38 2.36 -17.49 18.28
N GLN A 39 2.70 -17.21 19.53
CA GLN A 39 1.78 -16.57 20.47
C GLN A 39 2.57 -15.74 21.48
N ILE A 40 2.42 -14.42 21.38
CA ILE A 40 2.28 -13.41 22.45
C ILE A 40 2.69 -12.06 21.84
N LEU A 41 1.69 -11.38 21.29
CA LEU A 41 1.53 -9.91 21.26
C LEU A 41 0.09 -9.64 20.78
N ARG A 42 -0.86 -10.24 21.49
CA ARG A 42 -2.24 -9.78 21.52
C ARG A 42 -2.47 -9.32 22.94
N ASN A 43 -2.79 -8.04 23.08
CA ASN A 43 -3.31 -7.31 24.24
C ASN A 43 -2.36 -6.20 24.72
N HIS A 44 -2.44 -5.04 24.05
CA HIS A 44 -2.52 -3.78 24.78
C HIS A 44 -3.68 -2.96 24.23
N CYS A 45 -4.63 -2.77 25.14
CA CYS A 45 -5.67 -1.75 25.19
C CYS A 45 -5.18 -0.39 24.66
N VAL A 46 -5.92 0.17 23.71
CA VAL A 46 -6.05 1.63 23.53
C VAL A 46 -7.52 1.92 23.35
N GLU A 47 -8.23 1.87 24.48
CA GLU A 47 -9.49 2.59 24.61
C GLU A 47 -9.19 4.06 24.92
N SER A 48 -10.01 4.93 24.35
CA SER A 48 -10.15 6.37 24.61
C SER A 48 -9.03 7.30 24.10
N LEU A 49 -9.31 7.99 22.97
CA LEU A 49 -9.50 9.45 22.94
C LEU A 49 -9.76 9.94 21.50
N SER A 50 -10.91 10.59 21.34
CA SER A 50 -11.32 11.46 20.25
C SER A 50 -11.25 10.91 18.82
N LEU A 51 -12.32 10.24 18.38
CA LEU A 51 -12.65 10.20 16.96
C LEU A 51 -13.30 11.53 16.60
N ASN A 52 -12.46 12.52 16.27
CA ASN A 52 -12.87 13.63 15.41
C ASN A 52 -13.67 13.05 14.25
N ALA A 53 -14.88 13.56 14.02
CA ALA A 53 -15.79 13.08 13.00
C ALA A 53 -15.26 13.43 11.61
N ILE A 54 -14.20 12.76 11.18
CA ILE A 54 -13.78 12.73 9.78
C ILE A 54 -14.95 12.08 9.04
N SER A 55 -15.57 12.85 8.14
CA SER A 55 -16.68 12.38 7.32
C SER A 55 -16.38 10.98 6.77
N MET A 56 -17.38 10.10 6.83
CA MET A 56 -17.25 8.71 6.34
C MET A 56 -16.72 8.65 4.91
N ASN A 57 -17.00 9.68 4.10
CA ASN A 57 -16.47 9.80 2.74
C ASN A 57 -14.96 10.10 2.72
N THR A 58 -14.49 11.06 3.53
CA THR A 58 -13.07 11.45 3.55
C THR A 58 -12.17 10.37 4.14
N ARG A 59 -12.66 9.56 5.09
CA ARG A 59 -11.90 8.38 5.53
C ARG A 59 -11.71 7.36 4.41
N LYS A 60 -12.76 7.09 3.63
CA LYS A 60 -12.68 6.16 2.48
C LYS A 60 -11.71 6.67 1.41
N THR A 61 -11.73 7.97 1.10
CA THR A 61 -10.79 8.56 0.13
C THR A 61 -9.35 8.48 0.62
N ILE A 62 -9.06 8.80 1.88
CA ILE A 62 -7.72 8.68 2.48
C ILE A 62 -7.23 7.23 2.43
N LEU A 63 -8.07 6.27 2.82
CA LEU A 63 -7.71 4.84 2.79
C LEU A 63 -7.50 4.34 1.36
N SER A 64 -8.30 4.79 0.40
CA SER A 64 -8.10 4.49 -1.02
C SER A 64 -6.76 5.05 -1.51
N LEU A 65 -6.46 6.30 -1.17
CA LEU A 65 -5.23 6.98 -1.57
C LEU A 65 -3.99 6.30 -0.97
N TYR A 66 -4.04 5.88 0.30
CA TYR A 66 -2.99 5.10 0.95
C TYR A 66 -2.77 3.73 0.29
N ARG A 67 -3.85 3.02 -0.11
CA ARG A 67 -3.70 1.74 -0.84
C ARG A 67 -3.06 1.96 -2.21
N ARG A 68 -3.48 3.01 -2.93
CA ARG A 68 -2.92 3.37 -4.23
C ARG A 68 -1.43 3.73 -4.12
N SER A 69 -1.02 4.50 -3.11
CA SER A 69 0.39 4.87 -2.93
C SER A 69 1.29 3.66 -2.64
N LEU A 70 0.84 2.71 -1.80
CA LEU A 70 1.57 1.47 -1.55
C LEU A 70 1.67 0.57 -2.79
N LYS A 71 0.61 0.54 -3.60
CA LYS A 71 0.58 -0.21 -4.86
C LYS A 71 1.52 0.40 -5.90
N LEU A 72 1.50 1.72 -6.07
CA LEU A 72 2.42 2.43 -6.95
C LEU A 72 3.88 2.19 -6.54
N ALA A 73 4.19 2.27 -5.25
CA ALA A 73 5.53 1.95 -4.75
C ALA A 73 5.93 0.50 -5.04
N LEU A 74 4.97 -0.44 -5.02
CA LEU A 74 5.21 -1.84 -5.39
C LEU A 74 5.46 -2.02 -6.88
N ASP A 75 4.75 -1.28 -7.72
CA ASP A 75 4.89 -1.38 -9.19
C ASP A 75 6.28 -0.95 -9.66
N TRP A 76 6.89 0.01 -8.98
CA TRP A 76 8.28 0.42 -9.25
C TRP A 76 9.33 -0.47 -8.58
N ALA A 77 9.00 -1.12 -7.45
CA ALA A 77 9.97 -1.89 -6.67
C ALA A 77 10.06 -3.35 -7.13
N VAL A 78 11.13 -3.68 -7.85
CA VAL A 78 11.42 -5.08 -8.27
C VAL A 78 11.64 -6.00 -7.07
N HIS A 79 12.32 -5.53 -6.02
CA HIS A 79 12.68 -6.34 -4.86
C HIS A 79 11.87 -6.01 -3.60
N ARG A 80 11.48 -7.07 -2.87
CA ARG A 80 10.59 -6.95 -1.70
C ARG A 80 11.21 -6.25 -0.49
N HIS A 81 12.52 -6.35 -0.30
CA HIS A 81 13.21 -5.72 0.83
C HIS A 81 13.23 -4.19 0.70
N LEU A 82 13.50 -3.67 -0.50
CA LEU A 82 13.43 -2.23 -0.80
C LEU A 82 12.00 -1.70 -0.58
N TRP A 83 11.01 -2.42 -1.11
CA TRP A 83 9.61 -2.04 -0.95
C TRP A 83 9.17 -1.94 0.52
N ARG A 84 9.67 -2.80 1.41
CA ARG A 84 9.32 -2.74 2.84
C ARG A 84 9.78 -1.43 3.49
N GLY A 85 10.99 -0.97 3.16
CA GLY A 85 11.49 0.33 3.62
C GLY A 85 10.63 1.49 3.10
N GLN A 86 10.27 1.44 1.82
CA GLN A 86 9.40 2.42 1.18
C GLN A 86 8.00 2.46 1.82
N ALA A 87 7.40 1.30 2.08
CA ALA A 87 6.07 1.19 2.66
C ALA A 87 6.01 1.80 4.08
N LEU A 88 7.06 1.58 4.89
CA LEU A 88 7.16 2.19 6.22
C LEU A 88 7.31 3.71 6.13
N TYR A 89 8.09 4.19 5.17
CA TYR A 89 8.23 5.63 4.94
C TYR A 89 6.91 6.28 4.49
N ILE A 90 6.17 5.65 3.58
CA ILE A 90 4.82 6.11 3.19
C ILE A 90 3.93 6.17 4.43
N ARG A 91 3.93 5.13 5.26
CA ARG A 91 3.13 5.09 6.48
C ARG A 91 3.47 6.25 7.43
N SER A 92 4.75 6.55 7.66
CA SER A 92 5.14 7.66 8.55
C SER A 92 4.65 9.02 8.02
N LEU A 93 4.59 9.21 6.70
CA LEU A 93 4.04 10.44 6.11
C LEU A 93 2.54 10.60 6.39
N PHE A 94 1.77 9.52 6.31
CA PHE A 94 0.34 9.56 6.65
C PHE A 94 0.11 9.73 8.16
N GLU A 95 0.92 9.07 8.99
CA GLU A 95 0.83 9.20 10.45
C GLU A 95 1.16 10.62 10.92
N ALA A 96 2.15 11.29 10.31
CA ALA A 96 2.47 12.68 10.61
C ALA A 96 1.32 13.66 10.33
N ASN A 97 0.45 13.35 9.36
CA ASN A 97 -0.68 14.21 8.96
C ASN A 97 -2.03 13.73 9.53
N LYS A 98 -2.03 12.74 10.43
CA LYS A 98 -3.25 12.13 10.98
C LYS A 98 -4.10 13.11 11.79
N ASN A 99 -3.46 14.08 12.45
CA ASN A 99 -4.09 14.97 13.42
C ASN A 99 -4.58 16.29 12.81
N VAL A 100 -4.57 16.44 11.48
CA VAL A 100 -5.08 17.63 10.80
C VAL A 100 -6.61 17.62 10.87
N THR A 101 -7.19 18.54 11.64
CA THR A 101 -8.65 18.63 11.85
C THR A 101 -9.33 19.52 10.79
N ASP A 102 -8.61 20.52 10.26
CA ASP A 102 -9.18 21.51 9.36
C ASP A 102 -9.56 20.91 7.99
N PRO A 103 -10.83 20.98 7.57
CA PRO A 103 -11.31 20.31 6.35
C PRO A 103 -10.76 20.95 5.06
N ARG A 104 -10.38 22.23 5.09
CA ARG A 104 -9.72 22.90 3.95
C ARG A 104 -8.32 22.33 3.75
N MET A 105 -7.52 22.30 4.81
CA MET A 105 -6.18 21.72 4.79
C MET A 105 -6.20 20.23 4.39
N GLN A 106 -7.17 19.45 4.88
CA GLN A 106 -7.33 18.05 4.46
C GLN A 106 -7.55 17.93 2.94
N ARG A 107 -8.35 18.80 2.34
CA ARG A 107 -8.59 18.79 0.88
C ARG A 107 -7.35 19.17 0.10
N ASP A 108 -6.62 20.18 0.56
CA ASP A 108 -5.38 20.62 -0.07
C ASP A 108 -4.32 19.51 -0.04
N LEU A 109 -4.13 18.86 1.13
CA LEU A 109 -3.23 17.71 1.26
C LEU A 109 -3.64 16.54 0.35
N LEU A 110 -4.93 16.24 0.28
CA LEU A 110 -5.42 15.18 -0.61
C LEU A 110 -5.11 15.53 -2.08
N ARG A 111 -5.40 16.75 -2.51
CA ARG A 111 -5.10 17.21 -3.88
C ARG A 111 -3.61 17.10 -4.20
N GLU A 112 -2.75 17.63 -3.32
CA GLU A 112 -1.29 17.54 -3.48
C GLU A 112 -0.82 16.09 -3.61
N THR A 113 -1.37 15.19 -2.79
CA THR A 113 -1.00 13.77 -2.88
C THR A 113 -1.47 13.11 -4.18
N GLU A 114 -2.64 13.49 -4.70
CA GLU A 114 -3.14 12.97 -5.97
C GLU A 114 -2.30 13.45 -7.16
N GLU A 115 -1.90 14.72 -7.15
CA GLU A 115 -0.98 15.28 -8.15
C GLU A 115 0.37 14.54 -8.17
N ILE A 116 0.91 14.22 -6.99
CA ILE A 116 2.15 13.44 -6.89
C ILE A 116 1.94 12.02 -7.41
N LEU A 117 0.84 11.35 -7.05
CA LEU A 117 0.57 9.99 -7.51
C LEU A 117 0.38 9.92 -9.03
N GLU A 118 -0.29 10.91 -9.63
CA GLU A 118 -0.49 10.95 -11.08
C GLU A 118 0.82 11.19 -11.82
N LYS A 119 1.66 12.10 -11.31
CA LYS A 119 2.97 12.39 -11.90
C LYS A 119 3.89 11.16 -11.98
N TRP A 120 3.83 10.30 -10.97
CA TRP A 120 4.75 9.16 -10.82
C TRP A 120 4.10 7.81 -11.15
N LYS A 121 2.97 7.83 -11.86
CA LYS A 121 2.28 6.62 -12.26
C LYS A 121 3.18 5.78 -13.18
N HIS A 122 3.25 4.49 -12.88
CA HIS A 122 3.99 3.57 -13.72
C HIS A 122 3.26 3.37 -15.07
N PRO A 123 3.96 3.40 -16.22
CA PRO A 123 3.31 3.26 -17.53
C PRO A 123 2.65 1.89 -17.76
N ASP A 124 3.17 0.81 -17.15
CA ASP A 124 2.60 -0.54 -17.25
C ASP A 124 2.42 -1.20 -15.87
N PRO A 125 1.39 -0.82 -15.09
CA PRO A 125 1.21 -1.31 -13.72
C PRO A 125 1.04 -2.83 -13.64
N TYR A 126 1.50 -3.45 -12.55
CA TYR A 126 1.30 -4.89 -12.37
C TYR A 126 -0.17 -5.24 -12.12
N PHE A 127 -0.75 -6.05 -13.02
CA PHE A 127 -2.07 -6.65 -12.87
C PHE A 127 -1.98 -8.13 -12.49
N PRO A 128 -2.75 -8.60 -11.48
CA PRO A 128 -2.90 -10.02 -11.22
C PRO A 128 -3.40 -10.75 -12.47
N PRO A 129 -2.93 -11.98 -12.78
CA PRO A 129 -3.29 -12.66 -14.03
C PRO A 129 -4.80 -12.82 -14.25
N THR A 130 -5.57 -13.08 -13.20
CA THR A 130 -7.02 -13.32 -13.27
C THR A 130 -7.85 -12.02 -13.16
N ALA A 131 -7.24 -10.90 -12.77
CA ALA A 131 -7.95 -9.63 -12.67
C ALA A 131 -8.27 -9.06 -14.06
N PRO A 132 -9.25 -8.16 -14.20
CA PRO A 132 -9.47 -7.45 -15.46
C PRO A 132 -8.18 -6.76 -15.91
N GLY A 133 -7.82 -6.94 -17.19
CA GLY A 133 -6.56 -6.47 -17.77
C GLY A 133 -5.35 -7.36 -17.50
N GLY A 134 -5.50 -8.46 -16.76
CA GLY A 134 -4.46 -9.46 -16.55
C GLY A 134 -4.35 -10.44 -17.72
N SER A 135 -3.20 -11.13 -17.83
CA SER A 135 -2.94 -12.04 -18.94
C SER A 135 -3.89 -13.24 -19.03
N LYS A 136 -4.44 -13.70 -17.90
CA LYS A 136 -5.36 -14.86 -17.77
C LYS A 136 -6.83 -14.42 -17.68
N TYR A 137 -7.13 -13.13 -17.82
CA TYR A 137 -8.51 -12.64 -17.77
C TYR A 137 -9.36 -13.29 -18.87
N GLU A 138 -10.55 -13.75 -18.51
CA GLU A 138 -11.56 -14.34 -19.42
C GLU A 138 -11.10 -15.52 -20.30
N ARG A 139 -9.94 -16.15 -20.02
CA ARG A 139 -9.48 -17.30 -20.81
C ARG A 139 -10.43 -18.50 -20.76
N ASN A 140 -11.07 -18.73 -19.60
CA ASN A 140 -11.90 -19.91 -19.33
C ASN A 140 -13.26 -19.51 -18.74
N LEU A 141 -14.02 -18.65 -19.43
CA LEU A 141 -15.39 -18.35 -19.00
C LEU A 141 -16.29 -19.57 -19.24
N PRO A 142 -17.15 -19.96 -18.27
CA PRO A 142 -18.19 -20.94 -18.55
C PRO A 142 -19.12 -20.37 -19.62
N ALA A 143 -19.55 -21.23 -20.55
CA ALA A 143 -20.51 -20.83 -21.57
C ALA A 143 -21.80 -20.33 -20.90
N PRO A 144 -22.42 -19.25 -21.42
CA PRO A 144 -23.70 -18.79 -20.90
C PRO A 144 -24.75 -19.88 -21.09
N ILE A 145 -25.60 -20.09 -20.09
CA ILE A 145 -26.73 -21.01 -20.18
C ILE A 145 -27.76 -20.37 -21.10
N LEU A 146 -27.93 -20.94 -22.30
CA LEU A 146 -28.92 -20.49 -23.28
C LEU A 146 -30.27 -21.19 -23.09
N ASP A 147 -30.28 -22.30 -22.35
CA ASP A 147 -31.48 -23.08 -22.14
C ASP A 147 -32.49 -22.30 -21.28
N PRO A 148 -33.76 -22.22 -21.70
CA PRO A 148 -34.78 -21.61 -20.87
C PRO A 148 -34.94 -22.38 -19.56
N PRO A 149 -35.34 -21.72 -18.45
CA PRO A 149 -35.56 -22.41 -17.19
C PRO A 149 -36.59 -23.54 -17.39
N PRO A 150 -36.41 -24.70 -16.75
CA PRO A 150 -37.31 -25.84 -16.93
C PRO A 150 -38.72 -25.44 -16.50
N TYR A 151 -39.72 -25.85 -17.28
CA TYR A 151 -41.12 -25.62 -16.93
C TYR A 151 -41.49 -26.50 -15.74
N ILE A 152 -42.00 -25.89 -14.67
CA ILE A 152 -42.53 -26.61 -13.51
C ILE A 152 -43.97 -27.03 -13.85
N VAL A 153 -44.20 -28.33 -14.06
CA VAL A 153 -45.56 -28.88 -14.12
C VAL A 153 -46.12 -28.85 -12.69
N LYS A 154 -47.18 -28.07 -12.48
CA LYS A 154 -47.88 -27.97 -11.19
C LYS A 154 -48.84 -29.13 -11.01
#